data_AF-A0A292PJL8-F1
#
_entry.id   AF-A0A292PJL8-F1
#
_cell.length_a   1.000
_cell.length_b   1.000
_cell.length_c   1.000
_cell.angle_alpha   90.00
_cell.angle_beta   90.00
_cell.angle_gamma   90.00
#
_symmetry.space_group_name_H-M   'P 1'
#
loop_
_entity.id
_entity.type
_entity.pdbx_description
1 polymer ?
#
loop_
_entity_poly.entity_id
_entity_poly.type
_entity_poly.pdbx_seq_one_letter_code
_entity_poly.pdbx_strand_id
1 'polypeptide(L)'
;FSVYFRKLTIGAATTGVLCGILIFLGIGYAGLVLLAAFFLLGTLATAWGRKAKMQLGKPGDAVQRESGQVLANAGAATLLSFVAIVFPAYKEVLLLMAAGSFASATADTLSSELGVLYGKRFYNCLNWKRERKGLDGVISLEGTLIGIAGAGVIALIYKLFSVSAGGMVILVFAGLMGNFSDSVLGAGLE
;
A
#
# COMPACT_ATOMS: atom_id res chain seq x y z
N PHE A 1 -1.44 19.72 -7.23
CA PHE A 1 -0.51 19.68 -6.09
C PHE A 1 0.78 18.90 -6.41
N SER A 2 0.72 17.66 -6.91
CA SER A 2 1.94 16.84 -7.16
C SER A 2 2.79 17.17 -8.39
N VAL A 3 2.20 17.73 -9.47
CA VAL A 3 2.96 18.12 -10.69
C VAL A 3 3.85 19.35 -10.41
N TYR A 4 3.36 20.27 -9.58
CA TYR A 4 4.05 21.53 -9.23
C TYR A 4 5.37 21.29 -8.48
N PHE A 5 5.49 20.18 -7.74
CA PHE A 5 6.70 19.81 -7.00
C PHE A 5 7.62 18.82 -7.74
N ARG A 6 7.45 18.60 -9.06
CA ARG A 6 8.24 17.66 -9.88
C ARG A 6 8.28 16.21 -9.38
N LYS A 7 7.29 15.77 -8.58
CA LYS A 7 7.24 14.40 -8.01
C LYS A 7 6.56 13.36 -8.91
N LEU A 8 5.89 13.78 -9.99
CA LEU A 8 5.25 12.91 -10.99
C LEU A 8 5.57 13.37 -12.41
N THR A 9 5.79 12.42 -13.33
CA THR A 9 5.80 12.68 -14.77
C THR A 9 4.39 13.05 -15.25
N ILE A 10 4.27 13.74 -16.39
CA ILE A 10 2.97 14.07 -16.99
C ILE A 10 2.14 12.79 -17.21
N GLY A 11 2.78 11.70 -17.64
CA GLY A 11 2.16 10.39 -17.80
C GLY A 11 1.65 9.79 -16.47
N ALA A 12 2.44 9.86 -15.40
CA ALA A 12 1.98 9.37 -14.09
C ALA A 12 0.80 10.20 -13.54
N ALA A 13 0.80 11.51 -13.81
CA ALA A 13 -0.30 12.39 -13.41
C ALA A 13 -1.60 12.08 -14.17
N THR A 14 -1.54 11.86 -15.48
CA THR A 14 -2.72 11.46 -16.27
C THR A 14 -3.21 10.07 -15.90
N THR A 15 -2.32 9.09 -15.73
CA THR A 15 -2.69 7.75 -15.23
C THR A 15 -3.36 7.82 -13.87
N GLY A 16 -2.82 8.62 -12.95
CA GLY A 16 -3.40 8.81 -11.62
C GLY A 16 -4.81 9.44 -11.66
N VAL A 17 -5.02 10.43 -12.53
CA VAL A 17 -6.35 11.05 -12.72
C VAL A 17 -7.34 10.03 -13.30
N LEU A 18 -6.95 9.27 -14.32
CA LEU A 18 -7.81 8.24 -14.92
C LEU A 18 -8.19 7.15 -13.91
N CYS A 19 -7.22 6.66 -13.13
CA CYS A 19 -7.48 5.70 -12.05
C CYS A 19 -8.45 6.30 -11.01
N GLY A 20 -8.23 7.56 -10.60
CA GLY A 20 -9.10 8.26 -9.66
C GLY A 20 -10.53 8.42 -10.17
N ILE A 21 -10.71 8.76 -11.45
CA ILE A 21 -12.04 8.87 -12.08
C ILE A 21 -12.74 7.52 -12.06
N LEU A 22 -12.08 6.43 -12.49
CA LEU A 22 -12.67 5.10 -12.48
C LEU A 22 -13.01 4.62 -11.08
N ILE A 23 -12.13 4.86 -10.10
CA ILE A 23 -12.38 4.56 -8.70
C ILE A 23 -13.61 5.30 -8.18
N PHE A 24 -13.72 6.59 -8.49
CA PHE A 24 -14.88 7.38 -8.10
C PHE A 24 -16.17 6.88 -8.75
N LEU A 25 -16.16 6.59 -10.05
CA LEU A 25 -17.35 6.12 -10.77
C LEU A 25 -17.81 4.73 -10.28
N GLY A 26 -16.88 3.83 -9.95
CA GLY A 26 -17.21 2.49 -9.50
C GLY A 26 -17.63 2.41 -8.03
N ILE A 27 -16.76 2.87 -7.14
CA ILE A 27 -16.91 2.67 -5.69
C ILE A 27 -17.07 3.98 -4.90
N GLY A 28 -17.21 5.11 -5.60
CA GLY A 28 -17.60 6.40 -5.02
C GLY A 28 -16.51 7.07 -4.19
N TYR A 29 -16.94 7.99 -3.31
CA TYR A 29 -16.05 8.73 -2.42
C TYR A 29 -15.24 7.82 -1.48
N ALA A 30 -15.80 6.68 -1.08
CA ALA A 30 -15.11 5.70 -0.25
C ALA A 30 -13.77 5.27 -0.88
N GLY A 31 -13.80 4.91 -2.17
CA GLY A 31 -12.60 4.54 -2.92
C GLY A 31 -11.58 5.68 -3.03
N LEU A 32 -12.05 6.91 -3.26
CA LEU A 32 -11.16 8.08 -3.33
C LEU A 32 -10.45 8.37 -2.00
N VAL A 33 -11.17 8.28 -0.88
CA VAL A 33 -10.59 8.51 0.45
C VAL A 33 -9.57 7.42 0.79
N LEU A 34 -9.87 6.16 0.47
CA LEU A 34 -8.94 5.04 0.65
C LEU A 34 -7.67 5.20 -0.20
N LEU A 35 -7.83 5.56 -1.49
CA LEU A 35 -6.74 5.86 -2.41
C LEU A 35 -5.87 7.00 -1.85
N ALA A 36 -6.50 8.10 -1.42
CA ALA A 36 -5.79 9.24 -0.84
C ALA A 36 -5.03 8.86 0.43
N ALA A 37 -5.64 8.08 1.33
CA ALA A 37 -5.01 7.62 2.56
C ALA A 37 -3.78 6.75 2.28
N PHE A 38 -3.90 5.76 1.41
CA PHE A 38 -2.76 4.94 0.96
C PHE A 38 -1.63 5.82 0.42
N PHE A 39 -1.95 6.73 -0.51
CA PHE A 39 -0.95 7.61 -1.12
C PHE A 39 -0.28 8.54 -0.10
N LEU A 40 -1.04 9.14 0.82
CA LEU A 40 -0.52 10.04 1.84
C LEU A 40 0.37 9.29 2.82
N LEU A 41 -0.10 8.17 3.38
CA LEU A 41 0.64 7.36 4.33
C LEU A 41 1.94 6.84 3.73
N GLY A 42 1.89 6.27 2.52
CA GLY A 42 3.09 5.79 1.83
C GLY A 42 4.08 6.91 1.53
N THR A 43 3.60 8.06 1.05
CA THR A 43 4.48 9.22 0.76
C THR A 43 5.14 9.78 2.02
N LEU A 44 4.41 9.84 3.14
CA LEU A 44 4.96 10.25 4.43
C LEU A 44 5.98 9.24 4.94
N ALA A 45 5.69 7.93 4.86
CA ALA A 45 6.59 6.87 5.29
C ALA A 45 7.90 6.87 4.50
N THR A 46 7.85 6.99 3.16
CA THR A 46 9.03 7.10 2.30
C THR A 46 9.84 8.37 2.57
N ALA A 47 9.18 9.50 2.84
CA ALA A 47 9.87 10.75 3.17
C ALA A 47 10.52 10.70 4.56
N TRP A 48 9.93 9.97 5.50
CA TRP A 48 10.40 9.88 6.88
C TRP A 48 11.74 9.17 6.97
N GLY A 49 12.69 9.76 7.70
CA GLY A 49 14.02 9.17 7.90
C GLY A 49 14.85 8.99 6.63
N ARG A 50 14.51 9.67 5.52
CA ARG A 50 15.17 9.52 4.21
C ARG A 50 16.70 9.61 4.27
N LYS A 51 17.26 10.53 5.09
CA LYS A 51 18.71 10.65 5.30
C LYS A 51 19.34 9.37 5.86
N ALA A 52 18.69 8.75 6.85
CA ALA A 52 19.15 7.50 7.45
C ALA A 52 19.02 6.32 6.46
N LYS A 53 17.95 6.29 5.65
CA LYS A 53 17.76 5.25 4.61
C LYS A 53 18.82 5.32 3.50
N MET A 54 19.19 6.52 3.06
CA MET A 54 20.24 6.71 2.05
C MET A 54 21.61 6.19 2.52
N GLN A 55 21.93 6.32 3.81
CA GLN A 55 23.16 5.76 4.38
C GLN A 55 23.17 4.21 4.41
N LEU A 56 21.99 3.58 4.30
CA LEU A 56 21.84 2.12 4.25
C LEU A 56 21.87 1.57 2.82
N GLY A 57 22.15 2.40 1.81
CA GLY A 57 22.13 1.98 0.42
C GLY A 57 20.73 1.70 -0.14
N LYS A 58 19.66 2.03 0.61
CA LYS A 58 18.28 2.08 0.10
C LYS A 58 17.95 3.53 -0.26
N PRO A 59 18.18 3.98 -1.51
CA PRO A 59 17.72 5.29 -1.94
C PRO A 59 16.19 5.27 -1.95
N GLY A 60 15.56 5.63 -0.83
CA GLY A 60 14.10 5.63 -0.72
C GLY A 60 13.51 6.44 -1.85
N ASP A 61 12.86 5.74 -2.80
CA ASP A 61 12.46 6.17 -4.13
C ASP A 61 12.59 7.68 -4.35
N ALA A 62 13.81 8.09 -4.69
CA ALA A 62 14.11 9.43 -5.17
C ALA A 62 13.77 9.57 -6.67
N VAL A 63 13.43 8.44 -7.30
CA VAL A 63 12.99 8.36 -8.70
C VAL A 63 11.56 8.90 -8.78
N GLN A 64 11.30 9.76 -9.77
CA GLN A 64 9.94 10.21 -10.07
C GLN A 64 9.02 8.99 -10.14
N ARG A 65 7.85 9.06 -9.48
CA ARG A 65 6.89 7.95 -9.58
C ARG A 65 6.51 7.79 -11.04
N GLU A 66 6.92 6.68 -11.63
CA GLU A 66 6.56 6.33 -13.00
C GLU A 66 5.10 5.89 -13.04
N SER A 67 4.46 6.04 -14.19
CA SER A 67 3.08 5.58 -14.41
C SER A 67 2.91 4.09 -14.08
N GLY A 68 3.96 3.28 -14.27
CA GLY A 68 4.00 1.88 -13.88
C GLY A 68 3.83 1.66 -12.37
N GLN A 69 4.49 2.46 -11.52
CA GLN A 69 4.34 2.35 -10.06
C GLN A 69 2.95 2.79 -9.58
N VAL A 70 2.38 3.81 -10.23
CA VAL A 70 1.00 4.26 -9.94
C VAL A 70 0.01 3.15 -10.29
N LEU A 71 0.17 2.52 -11.45
CA LEU A 71 -0.70 1.43 -11.89
C LEU A 71 -0.48 0.15 -11.08
N ALA A 72 0.74 -0.15 -10.64
CA ALA A 72 1.01 -1.30 -9.78
C ALA A 72 0.24 -1.20 -8.46
N ASN A 73 0.22 -0.01 -7.85
CA ASN A 73 -0.40 0.19 -6.54
C ASN A 73 -1.91 0.47 -6.59
N ALA A 74 -2.39 1.15 -7.63
CA ALA A 74 -3.81 1.51 -7.77
C ALA A 74 -4.57 0.62 -8.78
N GLY A 75 -3.88 -0.22 -9.56
CA GLY A 75 -4.45 -0.95 -10.68
C GLY A 75 -5.49 -1.98 -10.26
N ALA A 76 -5.23 -2.75 -9.19
CA ALA A 76 -6.20 -3.71 -8.67
C ALA A 76 -7.49 -3.01 -8.22
N ALA A 77 -7.39 -1.93 -7.44
CA ALA A 77 -8.54 -1.13 -7.03
C ALA A 77 -9.26 -0.48 -8.23
N THR A 78 -8.51 -0.03 -9.24
CA THR A 78 -9.06 0.57 -10.46
C THR A 78 -9.86 -0.47 -11.27
N LEU A 79 -9.32 -1.68 -11.42
CA LEU A 79 -10.01 -2.79 -12.09
C LEU A 79 -11.28 -3.18 -11.34
N LEU A 80 -11.20 -3.34 -10.02
CA LEU A 80 -12.36 -3.64 -9.17
C LEU A 80 -13.43 -2.55 -9.26
N SER A 81 -13.01 -1.30 -9.38
CA SER A 81 -13.92 -0.17 -9.58
C SER A 81 -14.59 -0.22 -10.95
N PHE A 82 -13.84 -0.56 -12.00
CA PHE A 82 -14.43 -0.79 -13.32
C PHE A 82 -15.47 -1.93 -13.29
N VAL A 83 -15.17 -3.05 -12.62
CA VAL A 83 -16.14 -4.15 -12.43
C VAL A 83 -17.38 -3.67 -11.67
N ALA A 84 -17.24 -2.76 -10.69
CA ALA A 84 -18.36 -2.20 -9.94
C ALA A 84 -19.26 -1.30 -10.80
N ILE A 85 -18.71 -0.65 -11.84
CA ILE A 85 -19.50 0.10 -12.83
C ILE A 85 -20.37 -0.86 -13.65
N VAL A 86 -19.79 -1.97 -14.10
CA VAL A 86 -20.50 -2.96 -14.94
C VAL A 86 -21.50 -3.79 -14.13
N PHE A 87 -21.18 -4.10 -12.86
CA PHE A 87 -22.02 -4.90 -11.97
C PHE A 87 -22.31 -4.19 -10.63
N PRO A 88 -23.19 -3.17 -10.62
CA PRO A 88 -23.47 -2.38 -9.43
C PRO A 88 -24.02 -3.18 -8.24
N ALA A 89 -24.66 -4.33 -8.51
CA ALA A 89 -25.18 -5.22 -7.47
C ALA A 89 -24.10 -5.75 -6.51
N TYR A 90 -22.83 -5.82 -6.95
CA TYR A 90 -21.71 -6.31 -6.14
C TYR A 90 -20.84 -5.18 -5.55
N LYS A 91 -21.29 -3.92 -5.65
CA LYS A 91 -20.50 -2.74 -5.27
C LYS A 91 -19.91 -2.81 -3.85
N GLU A 92 -20.67 -3.28 -2.86
CA GLU A 92 -20.19 -3.40 -1.47
C GLU A 92 -19.02 -4.39 -1.33
N VAL A 93 -19.12 -5.54 -2.00
CA VAL A 93 -18.06 -6.57 -1.98
C VAL A 93 -16.83 -6.07 -2.74
N LEU A 94 -17.05 -5.41 -3.89
CA LEU A 94 -15.96 -4.84 -4.70
C LEU A 94 -15.25 -3.68 -3.97
N LEU A 95 -15.98 -2.87 -3.20
CA LEU A 95 -15.39 -1.87 -2.30
C LEU A 95 -14.54 -2.53 -1.21
N LEU A 96 -15.02 -3.61 -0.59
CA LEU A 96 -14.23 -4.36 0.40
C LEU A 96 -12.94 -4.93 -0.21
N MET A 97 -13.02 -5.51 -1.41
CA MET A 97 -11.85 -6.01 -2.13
C MET A 97 -10.86 -4.90 -2.49
N ALA A 98 -11.36 -3.75 -2.96
CA ALA A 98 -10.53 -2.59 -3.29
C ALA A 98 -9.85 -2.01 -2.03
N ALA A 99 -10.60 -1.92 -0.92
CA ALA A 99 -10.05 -1.56 0.37
C ALA A 99 -8.99 -2.56 0.85
N GLY A 100 -9.18 -3.86 0.59
CA GLY A 100 -8.20 -4.91 0.90
C GLY A 100 -6.90 -4.75 0.12
N SER A 101 -7.00 -4.42 -1.17
CA SER A 101 -5.83 -4.08 -1.99
C SER A 101 -5.07 -2.87 -1.43
N PHE A 102 -5.78 -1.80 -1.04
CA PHE A 102 -5.13 -0.65 -0.41
C PHE A 102 -4.56 -0.97 0.97
N ALA A 103 -5.22 -1.82 1.77
CA ALA A 103 -4.73 -2.23 3.08
C ALA A 103 -3.43 -3.03 2.96
N SER A 104 -3.36 -3.98 2.00
CA SER A 104 -2.15 -4.72 1.64
C SER A 104 -1.01 -3.78 1.23
N ALA A 105 -1.25 -2.91 0.24
CA ALA A 105 -0.23 -2.00 -0.26
C ALA A 105 0.25 -1.02 0.82
N THR A 106 -0.67 -0.52 1.67
CA THR A 106 -0.32 0.35 2.80
C THR A 106 0.52 -0.39 3.83
N ALA A 107 0.13 -1.62 4.19
CA ALA A 107 0.84 -2.43 5.17
C ALA A 107 2.27 -2.72 4.73
N ASP A 108 2.43 -3.14 3.47
CA ASP A 108 3.73 -3.40 2.86
C ASP A 108 4.63 -2.15 2.86
N THR A 109 4.13 -1.03 2.32
CA THR A 109 4.89 0.22 2.24
C THR A 109 5.30 0.72 3.64
N LEU A 110 4.39 0.71 4.61
CA LEU A 110 4.71 1.20 5.96
C LEU A 110 5.67 0.24 6.69
N SER A 111 5.49 -1.07 6.51
CA SER A 111 6.35 -2.11 7.08
C SER A 111 7.78 -2.00 6.56
N SER A 112 7.97 -1.87 5.25
CA SER A 112 9.30 -1.76 4.63
C SER A 112 9.97 -0.41 4.92
N GLU A 113 9.25 0.70 4.79
CA GLU A 113 9.82 2.04 4.93
C GLU A 113 10.13 2.41 6.38
N LEU A 114 9.24 2.08 7.32
CA LEU A 114 9.45 2.42 8.74
C LEU A 114 10.08 1.26 9.50
N GLY A 115 9.87 0.00 9.10
CA GLY A 115 10.52 -1.16 9.72
C GLY A 115 12.04 -1.15 9.56
N VAL A 116 12.57 -0.65 8.44
CA VAL A 116 14.04 -0.47 8.28
C VAL A 116 14.62 0.54 9.28
N LEU A 117 13.83 1.53 9.69
CA LEU A 117 14.25 2.56 10.65
C LEU A 117 14.12 2.09 12.10
N TYR A 118 13.00 1.46 12.45
CA TYR A 118 12.64 1.14 13.83
C TYR A 118 12.89 -0.31 14.23
N GLY A 119 13.09 -1.21 13.26
CA GLY A 119 13.33 -2.62 13.48
C GLY A 119 14.59 -2.88 14.29
N LYS A 120 14.50 -3.74 15.30
CA LYS A 120 15.64 -4.13 16.14
C LYS A 120 16.23 -5.47 15.73
N ARG A 121 15.38 -6.40 15.29
CA ARG A 121 15.74 -7.75 14.88
C ARG A 121 15.08 -8.06 13.54
N PHE A 122 15.88 -8.60 12.64
CA PHE A 122 15.53 -8.83 11.26
C PHE A 122 15.71 -10.31 10.93
N TYR A 123 14.71 -10.90 10.30
CA TYR A 123 14.67 -12.32 9.99
C TYR A 123 14.23 -12.51 8.53
N ASN A 124 14.86 -13.43 7.84
CA ASN A 124 14.44 -13.81 6.49
C ASN A 124 13.16 -14.65 6.57
N CYS A 125 12.16 -14.29 5.75
CA CYS A 125 10.83 -14.91 5.79
C CYS A 125 10.80 -16.38 5.31
N LEU A 126 11.82 -16.86 4.60
CA LEU A 126 11.88 -18.24 4.11
C LEU A 126 12.58 -19.17 5.09
N ASN A 127 13.74 -18.74 5.61
CA ASN A 127 14.62 -19.60 6.41
C ASN A 127 14.62 -19.27 7.91
N TRP A 128 13.95 -18.19 8.31
CA TRP A 128 13.83 -17.69 9.69
C TRP A 128 15.18 -17.39 10.39
N LYS A 129 16.26 -17.25 9.61
CA LYS A 129 17.58 -16.88 10.13
C LYS A 129 17.67 -15.38 10.29
N ARG A 130 18.47 -14.97 11.28
CA ARG A 130 18.73 -13.56 11.54
C ARG A 130 19.61 -12.98 10.44
N GLU A 131 19.14 -11.91 9.80
CA GLU A 131 19.83 -11.25 8.70
C GLU A 131 20.03 -9.75 8.94
N ARG A 132 20.78 -9.11 8.04
CA ARG A 132 21.03 -7.67 8.11
C ARG A 132 19.79 -6.92 7.63
N LYS A 133 19.52 -5.76 8.25
CA LYS A 133 18.43 -4.89 7.82
C LYS A 133 18.69 -4.35 6.43
N GLY A 134 17.64 -4.25 5.62
CA GLY A 134 17.71 -3.67 4.28
C GLY A 134 18.05 -4.68 3.17
N LEU A 135 17.97 -5.98 3.43
CA LEU A 135 17.86 -6.99 2.39
C LEU A 135 16.37 -7.22 2.07
N ASP A 136 16.08 -7.69 0.86
CA ASP A 136 14.69 -7.93 0.46
C ASP A 136 14.20 -9.28 1.02
N GLY A 137 12.90 -9.36 1.28
CA GLY A 137 12.31 -10.49 2.00
C GLY A 137 12.68 -10.60 3.50
N VAL A 138 13.37 -9.60 4.05
CA VAL A 138 13.73 -9.54 5.47
C VAL A 138 12.72 -8.74 6.27
N ILE A 139 12.06 -9.40 7.22
CA ILE A 139 11.00 -8.84 8.06
C ILE A 139 11.50 -8.54 9.48
N SER A 140 10.85 -7.58 10.15
CA SER A 140 11.07 -7.27 11.57
C SER A 140 9.72 -7.21 12.28
N LEU A 141 9.70 -7.54 13.58
CA LEU A 141 8.48 -7.48 14.39
C LEU A 141 7.90 -6.06 14.38
N GLU A 142 8.76 -5.05 14.55
CA GLU A 142 8.34 -3.65 14.52
C GLU A 142 7.76 -3.26 13.16
N GLY A 143 8.40 -3.68 12.06
CA GLY A 143 7.86 -3.48 10.70
C GLY A 143 6.49 -4.12 10.52
N THR A 144 6.30 -5.37 10.94
CA THR A 144 5.02 -6.07 10.86
C THR A 144 3.93 -5.35 11.67
N LEU A 145 4.22 -4.90 12.90
CA LEU A 145 3.27 -4.15 13.72
C LEU A 145 2.89 -2.81 13.08
N ILE A 146 3.86 -2.10 12.48
CA ILE A 146 3.62 -0.87 11.75
C ILE A 146 2.74 -1.13 10.50
N GLY A 147 3.01 -2.22 9.78
CA GLY A 147 2.17 -2.64 8.65
C GLY A 147 0.72 -2.95 9.07
N ILE A 148 0.54 -3.67 10.18
CA ILE A 148 -0.78 -3.94 10.78
C ILE A 148 -1.49 -2.62 11.14
N ALA A 149 -0.77 -1.66 11.74
CA ALA A 149 -1.33 -0.35 12.04
C ALA A 149 -1.77 0.40 10.77
N GLY A 150 -0.97 0.33 9.70
CA GLY A 150 -1.32 0.88 8.38
C GLY A 150 -2.60 0.27 7.80
N ALA A 151 -2.71 -1.06 7.79
CA ALA A 151 -3.93 -1.77 7.40
C ALA A 151 -5.13 -1.38 8.29
N GLY A 152 -4.91 -1.19 9.58
CA GLY A 152 -5.91 -0.70 10.54
C GLY A 152 -6.45 0.68 10.18
N VAL A 153 -5.60 1.61 9.71
CA VAL A 153 -6.06 2.93 9.24
C VAL A 153 -6.98 2.80 8.04
N ILE A 154 -6.61 1.96 7.06
CA ILE A 154 -7.46 1.69 5.89
C ILE A 154 -8.79 1.04 6.30
N ALA A 155 -8.76 0.09 7.26
CA ALA A 155 -9.94 -0.55 7.80
C ALA A 155 -10.90 0.44 8.51
N LEU A 156 -10.34 1.38 9.29
CA LEU A 156 -11.12 2.44 9.95
C LEU A 156 -11.78 3.36 8.93
N ILE A 157 -11.06 3.76 7.88
CA ILE A 157 -11.62 4.57 6.80
C ILE A 157 -12.75 3.81 6.10
N TYR A 158 -12.56 2.54 5.74
CA TYR A 158 -13.60 1.71 5.14
C TYR A 158 -14.86 1.65 6.01
N LYS A 159 -14.70 1.55 7.34
CA LYS A 159 -15.83 1.50 8.28
C LYS A 159 -16.70 2.76 8.28
N LEU A 160 -16.14 3.92 7.91
CA LEU A 160 -16.91 5.16 7.76
C LEU A 160 -17.90 5.11 6.58
N PHE A 161 -17.65 4.24 5.60
CA PHE A 161 -18.42 4.15 4.36
C PHE A 161 -19.20 2.84 4.20
N SER A 162 -18.93 1.82 5.01
CA SER A 162 -19.65 0.53 4.95
C SER A 162 -20.11 0.06 6.32
N VAL A 163 -21.32 -0.51 6.35
CA VAL A 163 -21.94 -1.06 7.56
C VAL A 163 -21.45 -2.48 7.90
N SER A 164 -20.62 -3.10 7.05
CA SER A 164 -20.09 -4.45 7.26
C SER A 164 -19.47 -4.62 8.66
N ALA A 165 -19.97 -5.61 9.41
CA ALA A 165 -19.49 -5.91 10.76
C ALA A 165 -18.11 -6.59 10.74
N GLY A 166 -17.85 -7.45 9.76
CA GLY A 166 -16.60 -8.20 9.63
C GLY A 166 -15.52 -7.55 8.77
N GLY A 167 -15.88 -6.50 7.99
CA GLY A 167 -14.97 -5.91 7.00
C GLY A 167 -13.65 -5.42 7.59
N MET A 168 -13.66 -4.82 8.78
CA MET A 168 -12.42 -4.34 9.41
C MET A 168 -11.43 -5.47 9.71
N VAL A 169 -11.91 -6.58 10.24
CA VAL A 169 -11.09 -7.75 10.55
C VAL A 169 -10.49 -8.32 9.26
N ILE A 170 -11.33 -8.49 8.23
CA ILE A 170 -10.90 -8.95 6.90
C ILE A 170 -9.79 -8.06 6.33
N LEU A 171 -9.92 -6.73 6.46
CA LEU A 171 -8.94 -5.78 5.93
C LEU A 171 -7.60 -5.82 6.66
N VAL A 172 -7.60 -5.96 7.99
CA VAL A 172 -6.35 -6.13 8.75
C VAL A 172 -5.67 -7.45 8.38
N PHE A 173 -6.42 -8.54 8.25
CA PHE A 173 -5.89 -9.82 7.80
C PHE A 173 -5.36 -9.75 6.36
N ALA A 174 -6.09 -9.11 5.44
CA ALA A 174 -5.65 -8.91 4.06
C ALA A 174 -4.35 -8.09 4.02
N GLY A 175 -4.24 -7.05 4.85
CA GLY A 175 -3.03 -6.26 5.01
C GLY A 175 -1.82 -7.10 5.44
N LEU A 176 -2.02 -7.93 6.48
CA LEU A 176 -0.97 -8.82 6.99
C LEU A 176 -0.54 -9.88 5.97
N MET A 177 -1.51 -10.56 5.34
CA MET A 177 -1.24 -11.61 4.35
C MET A 177 -0.60 -11.07 3.08
N GLY A 178 -1.00 -9.88 2.65
CA GLY A 178 -0.41 -9.19 1.50
C GLY A 178 1.05 -8.83 1.74
N ASN A 179 1.35 -8.17 2.87
CA ASN A 179 2.72 -7.84 3.28
C ASN A 179 3.61 -9.10 3.39
N PHE A 180 3.06 -10.18 3.96
CA PHE A 180 3.81 -11.45 4.05
C PHE A 180 4.04 -12.08 2.67
N SER A 181 3.03 -12.09 1.80
CA SER A 181 3.16 -12.59 0.43
C SER A 181 4.24 -11.84 -0.35
N ASP A 182 4.29 -10.51 -0.25
CA ASP A 182 5.31 -9.70 -0.92
C ASP A 182 6.71 -10.01 -0.40
N SER A 183 6.85 -10.15 0.93
CA SER A 183 8.12 -10.55 1.55
C SER A 183 8.60 -11.93 1.07
N VAL A 184 7.69 -12.89 0.89
CA VAL A 184 8.00 -14.25 0.39
C VAL A 184 8.41 -14.21 -1.08
N LEU A 185 7.70 -13.42 -1.91
CA LEU A 185 8.06 -13.25 -3.32
C LEU A 185 9.41 -12.57 -3.47
N GLY A 186 9.69 -11.53 -2.68
CA GLY A 186 10.99 -10.86 -2.66
C GLY A 186 12.13 -11.81 -2.26
N ALA A 187 11.94 -12.64 -1.23
CA ALA A 187 12.95 -13.61 -0.82
C ALA A 187 13.17 -14.78 -1.80
N GLY A 188 12.17 -15.08 -2.65
CA GLY A 188 12.22 -16.22 -3.57
C GLY A 188 12.70 -15.89 -4.98
N LEU A 189 12.67 -14.62 -5.38
CA LEU A 189 13.05 -14.15 -6.72
C LEU A 189 14.42 -13.47 -6.79
N GLU A 190 15.04 -13.16 -5.65
CA GLU A 190 16.44 -12.71 -5.50
C GLU A 190 17.38 -13.84 -5.05
#